data_AF-A0A4R3L3A0-F1
#
_entry.id   AF-A0A4R3L3A0-F1
#
_cell.length_a   1.000
_cell.length_b   1.000
_cell.length_c   1.000
_cell.angle_alpha   90.00
_cell.angle_beta   90.00
_cell.angle_gamma   90.00
#
_symmetry.space_group_name_H-M   'P 1'
#
loop_
_entity.id
_entity.type
_entity.pdbx_description
1 polymer ?
#
loop_
_entity_poly.entity_id
_entity_poly.type
_entity_poly.pdbx_seq_one_letter_code
_entity_poly.pdbx_strand_id
1 'polypeptide(L)' 'QAGRRAAAIMSLLATAKANGIEPHAWLENTLVHLPTTLNRDIDSLLPLRRD' A
#
# COMPACT_ATOMS: atom_id res chain seq x y z
N GLN A 1 19.78 0.47 7.17
CA GLN A 1 18.34 0.49 7.54
C GLN A 1 17.43 1.02 6.42
N ALA A 2 17.90 1.92 5.54
CA ALA A 2 17.13 2.44 4.40
C ALA A 2 16.56 1.36 3.44
N GLY A 3 17.28 0.25 3.24
CA GLY A 3 16.86 -0.82 2.32
C GLY A 3 15.59 -1.57 2.73
N ARG A 4 15.29 -1.72 4.03
CA ARG A 4 14.10 -2.47 4.47
C ARG A 4 12.81 -1.74 4.13
N ARG A 5 12.80 -0.41 4.29
CA ARG A 5 11.64 0.43 3.95
C ARG A 5 11.40 0.45 2.44
N ALA A 6 12.47 0.64 1.67
CA ALA A 6 12.40 0.58 0.21
C ALA A 6 11.89 -0.79 -0.27
N ALA A 7 12.41 -1.90 0.28
CA ALA A 7 11.96 -3.24 -0.08
C ALA A 7 10.48 -3.50 0.25
N ALA A 8 9.98 -3.00 1.38
CA ALA A 8 8.57 -3.10 1.74
C ALA A 8 7.67 -2.34 0.77
N ILE A 9 8.02 -1.09 0.42
CA ILE A 9 7.29 -0.29 -0.57
C ILE A 9 7.28 -0.98 -1.93
N MET A 10 8.44 -1.47 -2.39
CA MET A 10 8.55 -2.18 -3.67
C MET A 10 7.69 -3.45 -3.70
N SER A 11 7.64 -4.19 -2.59
CA SER A 11 6.81 -5.38 -2.47
C SER A 11 5.32 -5.03 -2.55
N LEU A 12 4.87 -3.97 -1.89
CA LEU A 12 3.48 -3.50 -1.94
C LEU A 12 3.08 -3.00 -3.34
N LEU A 13 3.97 -2.28 -4.03
CA LEU A 13 3.75 -1.87 -5.43
C LEU A 13 3.61 -3.08 -6.36
N ALA A 14 4.41 -4.14 -6.15
CA ALA A 14 4.27 -5.39 -6.89
C ALA A 14 2.92 -6.07 -6.61
N THR A 15 2.47 -6.09 -5.35
CA THR A 15 1.15 -6.59 -4.97
C THR A 15 0.02 -5.81 -5.63
N ALA A 16 0.10 -4.48 -5.70
CA ALA A 16 -0.88 -3.66 -6.42
C ALA A 16 -1.00 -4.06 -7.89
N LYS A 17 0.14 -4.21 -8.60
CA LYS A 17 0.15 -4.69 -9.99
C LYS A 17 -0.50 -6.06 -10.12
N ALA A 18 -0.16 -7.00 -9.24
CA ALA A 18 -0.68 -8.36 -9.25
C ALA A 18 -2.21 -8.40 -9.05
N ASN A 19 -2.77 -7.43 -8.33
CA ASN A 19 -4.21 -7.30 -8.10
C ASN A 19 -4.93 -6.44 -9.17
N GLY A 20 -4.21 -5.96 -10.20
CA GLY A 20 -4.76 -5.07 -11.23
C GLY A 20 -5.05 -3.65 -10.75
N ILE A 21 -4.46 -3.25 -9.62
CA ILE A 21 -4.55 -1.89 -9.06
C ILE A 21 -3.38 -1.07 -9.62
N GLU A 22 -3.64 0.16 -10.05
CA GLU A 22 -2.58 1.05 -10.50
C GLU A 22 -1.68 1.42 -9.30
N PRO A 23 -0.38 1.04 -9.31
CA PRO A 23 0.45 1.12 -8.11
C PRO A 23 0.73 2.53 -7.62
N HIS A 24 0.89 3.49 -8.53
CA HIS A 24 1.20 4.87 -8.15
C HIS A 24 -0.01 5.55 -7.51
N ALA A 25 -1.20 5.39 -8.08
CA ALA A 25 -2.48 5.85 -7.53
C ALA A 25 -2.78 5.20 -6.18
N TRP A 26 -2.52 3.90 -6.03
CA TRP A 26 -2.64 3.25 -4.72
C TRP A 26 -1.67 3.83 -3.69
N LEU A 27 -0.40 4.05 -4.05
CA LEU A 27 0.60 4.60 -3.15
C LEU A 27 0.23 6.03 -2.72
N GLU A 28 -0.17 6.88 -3.68
CA GLU A 28 -0.61 8.25 -3.40
C GLU A 28 -1.81 8.26 -2.47
N ASN A 29 -2.86 7.50 -2.80
CA ASN A 29 -4.05 7.37 -1.97
C ASN A 29 -3.69 6.86 -0.56
N THR A 30 -2.83 5.86 -0.45
CA THR A 30 -2.39 5.31 0.83
C THR A 30 -1.66 6.36 1.66
N LEU A 31 -0.72 7.10 1.08
CA LEU A 31 0.04 8.13 1.80
C LEU A 31 -0.84 9.30 2.27
N VAL A 32 -1.90 9.63 1.52
CA VAL A 32 -2.89 10.65 1.92
C VAL A 32 -3.71 10.20 3.13
N HIS A 33 -4.11 8.93 3.19
CA HIS A 33 -4.98 8.41 4.25
C HIS A 33 -4.24 7.85 5.46
N LEU A 34 -2.98 7.43 5.30
CA LEU A 34 -2.18 6.82 6.36
C LEU A 34 -2.11 7.65 7.66
N PRO A 35 -1.97 8.99 7.64
CA PRO A 35 -1.89 9.78 8.88
C PRO A 35 -3.20 9.81 9.69
N THR A 36 -4.35 9.60 9.05
CA THR A 36 -5.68 9.66 9.68
C THR A 36 -6.28 8.27 9.92
N THR A 37 -5.68 7.23 9.35
CA THR A 37 -6.14 5.84 9.49
C THR A 37 -5.76 5.31 10.87
N LEU A 38 -6.73 4.73 11.57
CA LEU A 38 -6.48 4.11 12.87
C LEU A 38 -5.76 2.78 12.68
N ASN A 39 -4.92 2.38 13.63
CA ASN A 39 -4.14 1.14 13.52
C ASN A 39 -4.99 -0.11 13.25
N ARG A 40 -6.19 -0.19 13.83
CA ARG A 40 -7.12 -1.31 13.60
C ARG A 40 -7.65 -1.39 12.16
N ASP A 41 -7.55 -0.28 11.42
CA ASP A 41 -8.09 -0.13 10.07
C ASP A 41 -6.96 -0.13 9.01
N ILE A 42 -5.71 -0.38 9.41
CA ILE A 42 -4.54 -0.32 8.52
C ILE A 42 -4.65 -1.26 7.31
N ASP A 43 -5.28 -2.42 7.51
CA ASP A 43 -5.49 -3.42 6.46
C ASP A 43 -6.37 -2.90 5.32
N SER A 44 -7.19 -1.87 5.58
CA SER A 44 -8.00 -1.21 4.56
C SER A 44 -7.16 -0.48 3.51
N LEU A 45 -5.91 -0.16 3.82
CA LEU A 45 -4.98 0.51 2.92
C LEU A 45 -4.15 -0.48 2.08
N LEU A 46 -4.26 -1.79 2.33
CA LEU A 46 -3.49 -2.78 1.56
C LEU A 46 -4.04 -2.92 0.13
N PRO A 47 -3.18 -3.10 -0.88
CA PRO A 47 -3.59 -3.20 -2.28
C PRO A 47 -4.08 -4.61 -2.62
N LEU A 48 -5.07 -5.10 -1.87
CA LEU A 48 -5.66 -6.42 -2.03
C LEU A 48 -7.02 -6.27 -2.72
N ARG A 49 -7.27 -7.09 -3.74
CA ARG A 49 -8.59 -7.19 -4.35
C ARG A 49 -9.51 -7.89 -3.35
N ARG A 50 -10.59 -7.23 -2.93
CA ARG A 50 -11.65 -7.88 -2.15
C ARG A 50 -12.49 -8.70 -3.12
N ASP A 51 -12.44 -10.02 -2.95
CA ASP A 51 -13.33 -11.02 -3.54
C ASP A 51 -14.75 -10.96 -2.96
#